data_AF-A0A0B6Y7I2-F1
#
_entry.id   AF-A0A0B6Y7I2-F1
#
_cell.length_a   1.000
_cell.length_b   1.000
_cell.length_c   1.000
_cell.angle_alpha   90.00
_cell.angle_beta   90.00
_cell.angle_gamma   90.00
#
_symmetry.space_group_name_H-M   'P 1'
#
loop_
_entity.id
_entity.type
_entity.pdbx_description
1 polymer ?
#
loop_
_entity_poly.entity_id
_entity_poly.type
_entity_poly.pdbx_seq_one_letter_code
_entity_poly.pdbx_strand_id
1 'polypeptide(L)' 'MAEDDEVIGASVSIRDRDDLILIWNRYACFKDQSTVIAKLQELLPHVGFSTMFYKAFSMHEAFEGKKAHKGQS' A
#
# COMPACT_ATOMS: atom_id res chain seq x y z
N MET A 1 -10.64 13.04 -4.16
CA MET A 1 -9.69 12.62 -3.12
C MET A 1 -10.24 13.14 -1.81
N ALA A 2 -10.48 12.27 -0.82
CA ALA A 2 -10.82 12.74 0.52
C ALA A 2 -9.63 13.58 1.06
N GLU A 3 -9.88 14.71 1.72
CA GLU A 3 -8.82 15.61 2.20
C GLU A 3 -7.79 14.90 3.10
N ASP A 4 -8.19 13.82 3.77
CA ASP A 4 -7.35 13.02 4.65
C ASP A 4 -6.78 11.73 4.00
N ASP A 5 -7.03 11.45 2.71
CA ASP A 5 -6.42 10.29 2.01
C ASP A 5 -4.97 10.60 1.63
N GLU A 6 -4.12 10.78 2.64
CA GLU A 6 -2.72 11.14 2.49
C GLU A 6 -1.86 9.91 2.15
N VAL A 7 -1.12 10.00 1.05
CA VAL A 7 -0.04 9.05 0.72
C VAL A 7 1.17 9.39 1.59
N ILE A 8 1.57 8.44 2.44
CA ILE A 8 2.68 8.61 3.39
C ILE A 8 4.01 8.06 2.86
N GLY A 9 3.96 7.28 1.79
CA GLY A 9 5.15 6.74 1.17
C GLY A 9 4.88 5.78 0.03
N ALA A 10 5.96 5.42 -0.65
CA ALA A 10 5.96 4.41 -1.70
C ALA A 10 7.20 3.52 -1.53
N SER A 11 7.09 2.26 -1.96
CA SER A 11 8.21 1.32 -1.99
C SER A 11 8.16 0.54 -3.29
N VAL A 12 9.33 0.28 -3.87
CA VAL A 12 9.48 -0.50 -5.11
C VAL A 12 10.37 -1.69 -4.81
N SER A 13 9.96 -2.88 -5.26
CA SER A 13 10.73 -4.11 -5.15
C SER A 13 10.93 -4.70 -6.54
N ILE A 14 12.19 -4.78 -6.96
CA ILE A 14 12.57 -5.35 -8.26
C ILE A 14 12.63 -6.86 -8.14
N ARG A 15 12.04 -7.58 -9.10
CA ARG A 15 12.00 -9.05 -9.10
C ARG A 15 12.18 -9.60 -10.50
N ASP A 16 12.51 -10.89 -10.58
CA ASP A 16 12.82 -11.56 -11.86
C ASP A 16 11.65 -11.66 -12.84
N ARG A 17 10.40 -11.67 -12.34
CA ARG A 17 9.19 -11.78 -13.18
C ARG A 17 8.45 -10.46 -13.30
N ASP A 18 7.97 -9.94 -12.19
CA ASP A 18 7.17 -8.72 -12.13
C ASP A 18 7.64 -7.86 -10.95
N ASP A 19 7.91 -6.59 -11.23
CA ASP A 19 8.22 -5.61 -10.21
C ASP A 19 6.98 -5.30 -9.37
N LEU A 20 7.18 -5.10 -8.07
CA LEU A 20 6.12 -4.77 -7.13
C LEU A 20 6.23 -3.31 -6.71
N ILE A 21 5.14 -2.57 -6.84
CA ILE A 21 4.99 -1.21 -6.34
C ILE A 21 4.00 -1.24 -5.18
N LEU A 22 4.41 -0.71 -4.03
CA LEU A 22 3.59 -0.55 -2.83
C LEU A 22 3.40 0.93 -2.57
N ILE A 23 2.15 1.38 -2.47
CA ILE A 23 1.80 2.73 -2.05
C ILE A 23 1.16 2.65 -0.68
N TRP A 24 1.66 3.45 0.25
CA TRP A 24 1.22 3.49 1.63
C TRP A 24 0.39 4.74 1.86
N ASN A 25 -0.81 4.58 2.42
CA ASN A 25 -1.66 5.69 2.83
C ASN A 25 -1.86 5.68 4.35
N ARG A 26 -2.12 6.86 4.93
CA ARG A 26 -2.24 7.02 6.40
C ARG A 26 -3.43 6.27 6.97
N TYR A 27 -4.57 6.30 6.28
CA TYR A 27 -5.83 5.79 6.81
C TYR A 27 -6.51 4.79 5.87
N ALA A 28 -6.66 3.55 6.33
CA ALA A 28 -7.29 2.49 5.55
C ALA A 28 -8.80 2.68 5.31
N CYS A 29 -9.46 3.53 6.11
CA CYS A 29 -10.88 3.82 5.93
C CYS A 29 -11.19 4.58 4.63
N PHE A 30 -10.21 5.24 4.01
CA PHE A 30 -10.41 5.98 2.77
C PHE A 30 -10.18 5.15 1.50
N LYS A 31 -9.92 3.83 1.61
CA LYS A 31 -9.61 2.98 0.44
C LYS A 31 -10.64 3.11 -0.69
N ASP A 32 -11.93 3.20 -0.35
CA ASP A 32 -13.04 3.22 -1.32
C ASP A 32 -13.24 4.60 -1.96
N GLN A 33 -12.65 5.65 -1.35
CA GLN A 33 -12.65 7.03 -1.85
C GLN A 33 -11.29 7.41 -2.47
N SER A 34 -10.33 6.48 -2.45
CA SER A 34 -8.97 6.73 -2.88
C SER A 34 -8.88 6.83 -4.40
N THR A 35 -8.20 7.85 -4.88
CA THR A 35 -7.96 8.07 -6.32
C THR A 35 -6.55 7.66 -6.75
N VAL A 36 -5.77 7.03 -5.86
CA VAL A 36 -4.36 6.70 -6.10
C VAL A 36 -4.18 5.82 -7.34
N ILE A 37 -5.03 4.81 -7.54
CA ILE A 37 -4.94 3.92 -8.70
C ILE A 37 -5.22 4.66 -10.01
N ALA A 38 -6.28 5.47 -10.05
CA ALA A 38 -6.59 6.28 -11.23
C ALA A 38 -5.45 7.24 -11.56
N LYS A 39 -4.85 7.86 -10.54
CA LYS A 39 -3.69 8.75 -10.71
C LYS A 39 -2.44 8.01 -11.19
N LEU A 40 -2.18 6.80 -10.70
CA LEU A 40 -1.08 5.98 -11.20
C LEU A 40 -1.25 5.63 -12.69
N GLN A 41 -2.46 5.27 -13.11
CA GLN A 41 -2.76 4.98 -14.51
C GLN A 41 -2.62 6.23 -15.40
N GLU A 42 -3.01 7.40 -14.91
CA GLU A 42 -2.84 8.69 -15.60
C GLU A 42 -1.35 9.06 -15.75
N LEU A 43 -0.55 8.86 -14.70
CA LEU A 43 0.88 9.19 -14.70
C LEU A 43 1.73 8.19 -15.48
N LEU A 44 1.31 6.93 -15.53
CA LEU A 44 2.06 5.82 -16.14
C LEU A 44 1.20 5.09 -17.19
N PRO A 45 0.78 5.78 -18.26
CA PRO A 45 -0.17 5.23 -19.24
C PRO A 45 0.39 4.05 -20.04
N HIS A 46 1.71 3.88 -20.05
CA HIS A 46 2.41 2.80 -20.76
C HIS A 46 2.76 1.60 -19.88
N VAL A 47 2.50 1.68 -18.58
CA VAL A 47 2.77 0.59 -17.63
C VAL A 47 1.54 -0.29 -17.52
N GLY A 48 1.71 -1.58 -17.80
CA GLY A 48 0.67 -2.59 -17.57
C GLY A 48 0.67 -3.03 -16.11
N PHE A 49 -0.40 -2.71 -15.38
CA PHE A 49 -0.60 -3.18 -14.00
C PHE A 49 -1.39 -4.50 -14.01
N SER A 50 -0.70 -5.63 -13.81
CA SER A 50 -1.30 -6.98 -13.93
C SER A 50 -2.26 -7.32 -12.79
N THR A 51 -1.91 -6.96 -11.55
CA THR A 51 -2.68 -7.29 -10.35
C THR A 51 -2.60 -6.13 -9.37
N MET A 52 -3.75 -5.59 -8.97
CA MET A 52 -3.85 -4.50 -7.99
C MET A 52 -4.76 -4.91 -6.85
N PHE A 53 -4.30 -4.75 -5.60
CA PHE A 53 -5.10 -5.02 -4.42
C PHE A 53 -4.70 -4.09 -3.28
N TYR A 54 -5.66 -3.81 -2.40
CA TYR A 54 -5.44 -3.04 -1.18
C TYR A 54 -5.40 -3.97 0.03
N LYS A 55 -4.36 -3.87 0.87
CA LYS A 55 -4.25 -4.64 2.12
C LYS A 55 -4.08 -3.68 3.29
N ALA A 56 -5.12 -3.57 4.13
CA ALA A 56 -5.07 -2.75 5.33
C ALA A 56 -4.03 -3.29 6.33
N PHE A 57 -3.26 -2.40 6.96
CA PHE A 57 -2.18 -2.79 7.88
C PHE A 57 -2.67 -3.57 9.11
N SER A 58 -3.86 -3.26 9.64
CA SER A 58 -4.49 -4.05 10.72
C SER A 58 -4.72 -5.52 10.35
N MET A 59 -4.89 -5.82 9.07
CA MET A 59 -4.99 -7.17 8.53
C MET A 59 -3.60 -7.81 8.30
N HIS A 60 -2.55 -7.00 8.17
CA HIS A 60 -1.15 -7.44 8.08
C HIS A 60 -0.58 -7.82 9.46
N GLU A 61 -0.94 -7.09 10.53
CA GLU A 61 -0.58 -7.45 11.92
C GLU A 61 -1.11 -8.83 12.33
N ALA A 62 -2.32 -9.19 11.87
CA ALA A 62 -2.87 -10.53 12.08
C ALA A 62 -2.04 -11.63 11.40
N PHE A 63 -1.25 -11.29 10.37
CA PHE A 63 -0.40 -12.22 9.62
C PHE A 63 1.05 -12.24 10.13
N GLU A 64 1.61 -11.11 10.59
CA GLU A 64 3.00 -11.07 11.10
C GLU A 64 3.16 -11.55 12.54
N GLY A 65 2.05 -11.78 13.27
CA GLY A 65 2.09 -12.14 14.68
C GLY A 65 2.57 -10.95 15.52
N LYS A 66 1.99 -10.76 16.71
CA LYS A 66 2.43 -9.72 17.63
C LYS A 66 3.94 -9.86 17.85
N LYS A 67 4.75 -8.90 17.40
CA LYS A 67 6.15 -8.82 17.82
C LYS A 67 6.14 -8.61 19.33
N ALA A 68 6.33 -9.70 20.06
CA ALA A 68 6.47 -9.65 21.50
C ALA A 68 7.70 -8.79 21.81
N HIS A 69 7.46 -7.54 22.23
CA HIS A 69 8.49 -6.74 22.88
C HIS A 69 8.90 -7.47 24.16
N LYS A 70 9.96 -8.28 24.07
CA LYS A 70 10.64 -8.81 25.24
C LYS A 70 11.65 -7.75 25.67
N GLY A 71 11.23 -6.89 26.58
CA GLY A 71 12.10 -5.88 27.17
C GLY A 71 11.46 -5.30 28.42
N GLN A 72 11.69 -5.95 29.55
CA GLN A 72 11.90 -5.32 30.87
C GLN A 72 12.13 -6.42 31.92
N SER A 73 13.38 -6.53 32.36
CA SER A 73 13.83 -6.54 33.76
C SER A 73 15.32 -6.24 33.79
#